data_AF-A0A7C1JNV7-F1
#
_entry.id   AF-A0A7C1JNV7-F1
#
_cell.length_a   1.000
_cell.length_b   1.000
_cell.length_c   1.000
_cell.angle_alpha   90.00
_cell.angle_beta   90.00
_cell.angle_gamma   90.00
#
_symmetry.space_group_name_H-M   'P 1'
#
loop_
_entity.id
_entity.type
_entity.pdbx_description
1 polymer ?
#
loop_
_entity_poly.entity_id
_entity_poly.type
_entity_poly.pdbx_seq_one_letter_code
_entity_poly.pdbx_strand_id
1 'polypeptide(L)'
;MSDGRATFGLGSFGAAATVLLRRSALRALCCCAGTGCRRRPRDSACRRRGLVLPLVLVVIAMLTLAGLTYSELMFAERRAALSAAQQAQARASADSGLEMVKLLLSKDPETLKAMGGWYDNPALLRGMLVYDHQRPERRSRFTVITPRYEPYSTASVRFGLEDESTKLNLNTLSLADQYAEDGARRLLMGLPGMTEQIADAILDWIDEDDDPRENGAEIDYYASLVPGYAPRNGPLQTVEELLLVRDVWPEMLFGSDANRNGLPDANEPTEALLAQSEAFDESINRGWAAYLTLWSKETNLRPDGRKKIDLNQDDMQTLFDELTEAFSDQPFWALFIVLYRQNGPTTSEATLDIPPELTQAIDLTGKPKTKLTTVLDLIDAKTEVTIPGENNQSRKVVLMSPFLSVPELMQVYLPLLMDHVAVNTSPEIIGRINVNQAPRSVLSWMAATTT
;
A
#
# COMPACT_ATOMS: atom_id res chain seq x y z
N MET A 1 23.74 17.64 1.18
CA MET A 1 23.97 17.90 2.62
C MET A 1 23.39 16.69 3.33
N SER A 2 24.14 15.71 3.83
CA SER A 2 25.40 15.68 4.57
C SER A 2 26.36 14.59 4.06
N ASP A 3 27.60 14.96 3.76
CA ASP A 3 28.69 14.05 3.42
C ASP A 3 29.32 13.44 4.69
N GLY A 4 29.09 12.16 4.94
CA GLY A 4 29.76 11.38 5.98
C GLY A 4 31.07 10.76 5.46
N ARG A 5 32.11 11.58 5.27
CA ARG A 5 33.47 11.10 4.97
C ARG A 5 34.12 10.56 6.25
N ALA A 6 34.08 9.25 6.44
CA ALA A 6 34.93 8.56 7.41
C ALA A 6 36.39 8.62 6.94
N THR A 7 37.18 9.49 7.55
CA THR A 7 38.63 9.55 7.40
C THR A 7 39.25 8.53 8.36
N PHE A 8 39.56 7.32 7.86
CA PHE A 8 40.37 6.38 8.63
C PHE A 8 41.84 6.81 8.58
N GLY A 9 42.34 7.30 9.73
CA GLY A 9 43.70 7.73 9.93
C GLY A 9 44.70 6.59 9.77
N LEU A 10 45.48 6.63 8.70
CA LEU A 10 46.79 5.96 8.57
C LEU A 10 47.78 6.62 9.53
N GLY A 11 47.75 6.24 10.80
CA GLY A 11 48.58 6.89 11.82
C GLY A 11 48.83 6.04 13.06
N SER A 12 49.43 4.86 12.93
CA SER A 12 50.00 4.18 14.11
C SER A 12 51.04 3.07 13.87
N PHE A 13 51.42 2.71 12.64
CA PHE A 13 52.35 1.57 12.44
C PHE A 13 53.83 1.95 12.22
N GLY A 14 54.18 3.24 12.28
CA GLY A 14 55.54 3.72 12.01
C GLY A 14 56.48 3.82 13.22
N ALA A 15 56.01 3.73 14.46
CA ALA A 15 56.81 4.10 15.64
C ALA A 15 57.57 2.93 16.31
N ALA A 16 57.23 1.67 16.02
CA ALA A 16 57.84 0.51 16.69
C ALA A 16 59.14 0.01 16.01
N ALA A 17 59.42 0.41 14.77
CA ALA A 17 60.58 -0.08 14.01
C ALA A 17 61.87 0.76 14.19
N THR A 18 61.79 1.97 14.75
CA THR A 18 62.93 2.90 14.82
C THR A 18 63.75 2.80 16.13
N VAL A 19 63.26 2.08 17.15
CA VAL A 19 63.94 2.00 18.47
C VAL A 19 64.93 0.83 18.57
N LEU A 20 64.85 -0.18 17.70
CA LEU A 20 65.68 -1.39 17.78
C LEU A 20 67.00 -1.36 17.00
N LEU A 21 67.26 -0.31 16.20
CA LEU A 21 68.49 -0.19 15.38
C LEU A 21 69.59 0.71 15.98
N ARG A 22 69.38 1.30 17.16
CA ARG A 22 70.36 2.24 17.78
C ARG A 22 71.27 1.65 18.87
N ARG A 23 71.17 0.35 19.21
CA ARG A 23 71.96 -0.26 20.31
C ARG A 23 73.10 -1.20 19.87
N SER A 24 73.36 -1.35 18.57
CA SER A 24 74.34 -2.33 18.06
C SER A 24 75.69 -1.75 17.62
N ALA A 25 75.89 -0.43 17.72
CA ALA A 25 77.04 0.25 17.14
C ALA A 25 77.77 1.16 18.15
N LEU A 26 78.32 0.59 19.23
CA LEU A 26 79.29 1.27 20.12
C LEU A 26 79.94 0.25 21.08
N ARG A 27 80.76 -0.66 20.53
CA ARG A 27 81.74 -1.44 21.31
C ARG A 27 82.83 -1.99 20.40
N ALA A 28 83.62 -1.08 19.83
CA ALA A 28 84.85 -1.42 19.11
C ALA A 28 85.77 -0.20 19.03
N LEU A 29 86.30 0.28 20.17
CA LEU A 29 87.42 1.23 20.22
C LEU A 29 87.93 1.34 21.67
N CYS A 30 88.74 0.38 22.10
CA CYS A 30 89.72 0.58 23.17
C CYS A 30 90.68 -0.63 23.20
N CYS A 31 91.85 -0.49 22.58
CA CYS A 31 93.11 -1.08 23.06
C CYS A 31 94.26 -0.64 22.14
N CYS A 32 95.05 0.32 22.61
CA CYS A 32 96.38 0.62 22.11
C CYS A 32 97.40 0.48 23.26
N ALA A 33 98.56 -0.06 22.90
CA ALA A 33 99.88 0.06 23.54
C ALA A 33 100.14 -0.65 24.88
N GLY A 34 100.93 -1.74 24.81
CA GLY A 34 101.60 -2.37 25.95
C GLY A 34 102.46 -3.54 25.48
N THR A 35 103.78 -3.34 25.42
CA THR A 35 104.83 -4.23 24.92
C THR A 35 104.99 -5.53 25.72
N GLY A 36 105.16 -6.66 25.02
CA GLY A 36 105.91 -7.82 25.54
C GLY A 36 105.33 -9.21 25.31
N CYS A 37 106.12 -10.06 24.64
CA CYS A 37 106.18 -11.53 24.74
C CYS A 37 105.33 -12.43 23.80
N ARG A 38 106.05 -12.99 22.81
CA ARG A 38 106.05 -14.38 22.27
C ARG A 38 104.74 -15.07 21.81
N ARG A 39 104.66 -15.21 20.48
CA ARG A 39 104.18 -16.33 19.63
C ARG A 39 103.10 -17.29 20.19
N ARG A 40 101.91 -17.24 19.55
CA ARG A 40 101.17 -18.34 18.89
C ARG A 40 100.06 -17.74 18.00
N PRO A 41 99.95 -18.08 16.70
CA PRO A 41 98.73 -17.77 15.95
C PRO A 41 97.71 -18.86 16.26
N ARG A 42 96.60 -18.48 16.90
CA ARG A 42 95.36 -19.26 16.80
C ARG A 42 94.35 -18.32 16.15
N ASP A 43 94.07 -18.59 14.89
CA ASP A 43 93.06 -17.94 14.09
C ASP A 43 91.75 -17.88 14.86
N SER A 44 91.45 -16.70 15.40
CA SER A 44 90.13 -16.42 15.95
C SER A 44 89.29 -16.03 14.75
N ALA A 45 88.63 -17.01 14.15
CA ALA A 45 87.64 -16.77 13.11
C ALA A 45 86.59 -15.80 13.67
N CYS A 46 86.65 -14.54 13.23
CA CYS A 46 85.65 -13.54 13.55
C CYS A 46 84.33 -14.01 12.95
N ARG A 47 83.48 -14.68 13.76
CA ARG A 47 82.13 -15.09 13.35
C ARG A 47 81.35 -13.84 12.97
N ARG A 48 81.25 -13.58 11.66
CA ARG A 48 80.31 -12.61 11.12
C ARG A 48 78.92 -13.03 11.58
N ARG A 49 78.28 -12.24 12.45
CA ARG A 49 76.88 -12.46 12.84
C ARG A 49 76.01 -12.21 11.62
N GLY A 50 75.50 -13.27 10.99
CA GLY A 50 74.62 -13.17 9.83
C GLY A 50 73.24 -12.63 10.22
N LEU A 51 73.01 -11.33 10.01
CA LEU A 51 71.75 -10.64 10.32
C LEU A 51 70.86 -10.40 9.07
N VAL A 52 71.37 -10.74 7.88
CA VAL A 52 70.69 -10.49 6.60
C VAL A 52 69.47 -11.39 6.42
N LEU A 53 69.57 -12.69 6.74
CA LEU A 53 68.49 -13.65 6.59
C LEU A 53 67.23 -13.30 7.41
N PRO A 54 67.30 -13.01 8.73
CA PRO A 54 66.10 -12.64 9.49
C PRO A 54 65.51 -11.29 9.03
N LEU A 55 66.33 -10.34 8.57
CA LEU A 55 65.83 -9.08 8.03
C LEU A 55 65.06 -9.29 6.72
N VAL A 56 65.60 -10.11 5.81
CA VAL A 56 64.93 -10.47 4.55
C VAL A 56 63.62 -11.22 4.83
N LEU A 57 63.59 -12.14 5.80
CA LEU A 57 62.37 -12.84 6.19
C LEU A 57 61.29 -11.89 6.73
N VAL A 58 61.66 -10.90 7.55
CA VAL A 58 60.71 -9.90 8.05
C VAL A 58 60.17 -9.03 6.91
N VAL A 59 61.04 -8.59 5.98
CA VAL A 59 60.60 -7.82 4.81
C VAL A 59 59.66 -8.63 3.92
N ILE A 60 59.98 -9.91 3.65
CA ILE A 60 59.11 -10.81 2.90
C ILE A 60 57.78 -11.00 3.64
N ALA A 61 57.80 -11.25 4.96
CA ALA A 61 56.59 -11.41 5.76
C ALA A 61 55.69 -10.15 5.71
N MET A 62 56.28 -8.96 5.83
CA MET A 62 55.55 -7.69 5.72
C MET A 62 54.97 -7.49 4.31
N LEU A 63 55.75 -7.78 3.26
CA LEU A 63 55.27 -7.70 1.87
C LEU A 63 54.16 -8.71 1.59
N THR A 64 54.25 -9.93 2.14
CA THR A 64 53.18 -10.93 2.00
C THR A 64 51.91 -10.51 2.72
N LEU A 65 52.02 -9.93 3.93
CA LEU A 65 50.85 -9.44 4.67
C LEU A 65 50.21 -8.23 3.95
N ALA A 66 51.02 -7.31 3.43
CA ALA A 66 50.54 -6.20 2.62
C ALA A 66 49.85 -6.69 1.33
N GLY A 67 50.42 -7.71 0.66
CA GLY A 67 49.81 -8.33 -0.50
C GLY A 67 48.47 -9.02 -0.19
N LEU A 68 48.39 -9.74 0.93
CA LEU A 68 47.16 -10.40 1.38
C LEU A 68 46.06 -9.38 1.72
N THR A 69 46.38 -8.37 2.52
CA THR A 69 45.42 -7.30 2.89
C THR A 69 44.91 -6.53 1.67
N TYR A 70 45.79 -6.19 0.72
CA TYR A 70 45.38 -5.58 -0.54
C TYR A 70 44.45 -6.49 -1.35
N SER A 71 44.78 -7.78 -1.46
CA SER A 71 43.96 -8.76 -2.18
C SER A 71 42.55 -8.89 -1.58
N GLU A 72 42.45 -9.00 -0.26
CA GLU A 72 41.17 -9.06 0.45
C GLU A 72 40.32 -7.80 0.21
N LEU A 73 40.93 -6.63 0.31
CA LEU A 73 40.25 -5.36 0.05
C LEU A 73 39.77 -5.26 -1.40
N MET A 74 40.60 -5.65 -2.37
CA MET A 74 40.19 -5.67 -3.79
C MET A 74 39.05 -6.66 -4.06
N PHE A 75 39.01 -7.81 -3.38
CA PHE A 75 37.88 -8.74 -3.49
C PHE A 75 36.60 -8.18 -2.87
N ALA A 76 36.69 -7.50 -1.73
CA ALA A 76 35.56 -6.84 -1.11
C ALA A 76 34.99 -5.74 -2.01
N GLU A 77 35.85 -4.86 -2.53
CA GLU A 77 35.47 -3.78 -3.48
C GLU A 77 34.82 -4.34 -4.74
N ARG A 78 35.38 -5.39 -5.33
CA ARG A 78 34.78 -6.04 -6.50
C ARG A 78 33.39 -6.60 -6.20
N ARG A 79 33.20 -7.24 -5.03
CA ARG A 79 31.89 -7.78 -4.63
C ARG A 79 30.88 -6.66 -4.38
N ALA A 80 31.29 -5.58 -3.71
CA ALA A 80 30.45 -4.41 -3.48
C ALA A 80 30.02 -3.76 -4.80
N ALA A 81 30.95 -3.53 -5.73
CA ALA A 81 30.66 -2.96 -7.04
C ALA A 81 29.70 -3.84 -7.86
N LEU A 82 29.87 -5.17 -7.82
CA LEU A 82 28.97 -6.10 -8.50
C LEU A 82 27.57 -6.11 -7.86
N SER A 83 27.48 -6.12 -6.53
CA SER A 83 26.20 -6.07 -5.81
C SER A 83 25.46 -4.76 -6.10
N ALA A 84 26.17 -3.62 -6.08
CA ALA A 84 25.60 -2.32 -6.44
C ALA A 84 25.08 -2.29 -7.88
N ALA A 85 25.85 -2.83 -8.83
CA ALA A 85 25.41 -2.93 -10.24
C ALA A 85 24.18 -3.83 -10.39
N GLN A 86 24.15 -4.97 -9.69
CA GLN A 86 23.00 -5.89 -9.70
C GLN A 86 21.76 -5.27 -9.07
N GLN A 87 21.89 -4.56 -7.95
CA GLN A 87 20.79 -3.84 -7.32
C GLN A 87 20.23 -2.74 -8.23
N ALA A 88 21.11 -1.96 -8.88
CA ALA A 88 20.69 -0.94 -9.84
C ALA A 88 19.95 -1.56 -11.04
N GLN A 89 20.48 -2.67 -11.58
CA GLN A 89 19.81 -3.40 -12.66
C GLN A 89 18.47 -3.98 -12.22
N ALA A 90 18.37 -4.55 -11.03
CA ALA A 90 17.14 -5.11 -10.48
C ALA A 90 16.06 -4.03 -10.31
N ARG A 91 16.43 -2.86 -9.76
CA ARG A 91 15.52 -1.71 -9.63
C ARG A 91 15.04 -1.22 -10.99
N ALA A 92 15.95 -0.97 -11.93
CA ALA A 92 15.58 -0.56 -13.28
C ALA A 92 14.67 -1.58 -14.01
N SER A 93 14.86 -2.87 -13.72
CA SER A 93 14.01 -3.94 -14.27
C SER A 93 12.62 -3.95 -13.65
N ALA A 94 12.51 -3.67 -12.34
CA ALA A 94 11.23 -3.49 -11.66
C ALA A 94 10.48 -2.26 -12.20
N ASP A 95 11.17 -1.13 -12.38
CA ASP A 95 10.60 0.09 -12.97
C ASP A 95 10.10 -0.15 -14.41
N SER A 96 10.83 -0.93 -15.19
CA SER A 96 10.40 -1.35 -16.54
C SER A 96 9.12 -2.18 -16.49
N GLY A 97 8.98 -3.04 -15.47
CA GLY A 97 7.76 -3.79 -15.21
C GLY A 97 6.57 -2.88 -14.89
N LEU A 98 6.78 -1.83 -14.08
CA LEU A 98 5.75 -0.83 -13.78
C LEU A 98 5.27 -0.10 -15.05
N GLU A 99 6.17 0.29 -15.93
CA GLU A 99 5.79 0.93 -17.21
C GLU A 99 5.01 -0.03 -18.13
N MET A 100 5.37 -1.32 -18.15
CA MET A 100 4.61 -2.34 -18.88
C MET A 100 3.20 -2.50 -18.31
N VAL A 101 3.05 -2.48 -16.97
CA VAL A 101 1.74 -2.53 -16.31
C VAL A 101 0.88 -1.31 -16.66
N LYS A 102 1.46 -0.10 -16.65
CA LYS A 102 0.75 1.12 -17.09
C LYS A 102 0.27 1.01 -18.53
N LEU A 103 1.11 0.48 -19.42
CA LEU A 103 0.74 0.25 -20.82
C LEU A 103 -0.38 -0.80 -20.97
N LEU A 104 -0.39 -1.83 -20.13
CA LEU A 104 -1.46 -2.83 -20.10
C LEU A 104 -2.78 -2.16 -19.68
N LEU A 105 -2.76 -1.38 -18.60
CA LEU A 105 -3.94 -0.67 -18.09
C LEU A 105 -4.44 0.45 -19.01
N SER A 106 -3.61 0.96 -19.92
CA SER A 106 -4.02 1.98 -20.90
C SER A 106 -4.78 1.41 -22.10
N LYS A 107 -4.94 0.08 -22.19
CA LYS A 107 -5.69 -0.57 -23.28
C LYS A 107 -7.19 -0.49 -23.01
N ASP A 108 -7.98 -0.55 -24.08
CA ASP A 108 -9.42 -0.68 -23.96
C ASP A 108 -9.80 -1.99 -23.24
N PRO A 109 -10.93 -2.01 -22.51
CA PRO A 109 -11.34 -3.18 -21.73
C PRO A 109 -11.49 -4.47 -22.54
N GLU A 110 -11.92 -4.38 -23.80
CA GLU A 110 -12.11 -5.56 -24.67
C GLU A 110 -10.77 -6.19 -25.04
N THR A 111 -9.81 -5.38 -25.47
CA THR A 111 -8.44 -5.81 -25.77
C THR A 111 -7.78 -6.38 -24.52
N LEU A 112 -7.93 -5.72 -23.38
CA LEU A 112 -7.37 -6.21 -22.12
C LEU A 112 -7.96 -7.57 -21.73
N LYS A 113 -9.26 -7.78 -21.91
CA LYS A 113 -9.93 -9.06 -21.68
C LYS A 113 -9.44 -10.14 -22.66
N ALA A 114 -9.28 -9.80 -23.94
CA ALA A 114 -8.73 -10.71 -24.95
C ALA A 114 -7.29 -11.13 -24.65
N MET A 115 -6.51 -10.24 -24.00
CA MET A 115 -5.14 -10.51 -23.55
C MET A 115 -5.07 -11.32 -22.24
N GLY A 116 -6.20 -11.74 -21.67
CA GLY A 116 -6.26 -12.53 -20.42
C GLY A 116 -6.53 -11.70 -19.15
N GLY A 117 -6.81 -10.40 -19.29
CA GLY A 117 -7.12 -9.53 -18.16
C GLY A 117 -5.89 -9.07 -17.36
N TRP A 118 -6.13 -8.28 -16.32
CA TRP A 118 -5.10 -7.79 -15.39
C TRP A 118 -5.11 -8.50 -14.03
N TYR A 119 -6.20 -9.21 -13.69
CA TYR A 119 -6.38 -9.80 -12.36
C TYR A 119 -5.54 -11.07 -12.13
N ASP A 120 -5.41 -11.97 -13.09
CA ASP A 120 -4.53 -13.14 -12.96
C ASP A 120 -4.06 -13.56 -14.36
N ASN A 121 -2.93 -13.01 -14.77
CA ASN A 121 -2.38 -13.16 -16.11
C ASN A 121 -0.89 -13.56 -16.05
N PRO A 122 -0.60 -14.83 -15.73
CA PRO A 122 0.77 -15.32 -15.69
C PRO A 122 1.49 -15.22 -17.05
N ALA A 123 0.76 -15.16 -18.17
CA ALA A 123 1.38 -15.06 -19.48
C ALA A 123 2.06 -13.70 -19.70
N LEU A 124 1.51 -12.62 -19.12
CA LEU A 124 2.02 -11.25 -19.28
C LEU A 124 2.68 -10.69 -18.01
N LEU A 125 2.48 -11.32 -16.85
CA LEU A 125 2.91 -10.78 -15.56
C LEU A 125 3.84 -11.72 -14.77
N ARG A 126 4.22 -12.89 -15.32
CA ARG A 126 5.16 -13.81 -14.67
C ARG A 126 6.45 -13.97 -15.44
N GLY A 127 7.57 -13.58 -14.83
CA GLY A 127 8.91 -13.85 -15.35
C GLY A 127 9.17 -13.20 -16.71
N MET A 128 8.63 -12.00 -16.93
CA MET A 128 8.76 -11.26 -18.17
C MET A 128 10.18 -10.77 -18.37
N LEU A 129 10.78 -11.11 -19.52
CA LEU A 129 12.16 -10.76 -19.83
C LEU A 129 12.29 -9.25 -20.10
N VAL A 130 13.11 -8.57 -19.30
CA VAL A 130 13.42 -7.13 -19.48
C VAL A 130 14.75 -6.99 -20.24
N TYR A 131 15.78 -7.69 -19.76
CA TYR A 131 17.10 -7.66 -20.36
C TYR A 131 17.58 -9.08 -20.62
N ASP A 132 17.81 -9.38 -21.89
CA ASP A 132 18.45 -10.62 -22.31
C ASP A 132 19.97 -10.47 -22.28
N HIS A 133 20.63 -11.39 -21.61
CA HIS A 133 22.07 -11.48 -21.52
C HIS A 133 22.49 -12.92 -21.84
N GLN A 134 23.63 -13.08 -22.52
CA GLN A 134 24.16 -14.41 -22.90
C GLN A 134 24.37 -15.32 -21.69
N ARG A 135 24.73 -14.72 -20.56
CA ARG A 135 24.84 -15.39 -19.26
C ARG A 135 23.49 -15.39 -18.53
N PRO A 136 22.90 -16.56 -18.24
CA PRO A 136 21.59 -16.66 -17.58
C PRO A 136 21.49 -15.89 -16.26
N GLU A 137 22.56 -15.87 -15.46
CA GLU A 137 22.59 -15.20 -14.16
C GLU A 137 22.57 -13.66 -14.23
N ARG A 138 22.69 -13.09 -15.43
CA ARG A 138 22.59 -11.65 -15.67
C ARG A 138 21.33 -11.24 -16.43
N ARG A 139 20.47 -12.21 -16.76
CA ARG A 139 19.15 -11.93 -17.32
C ARG A 139 18.29 -11.32 -16.22
N SER A 140 17.55 -10.28 -16.57
CA SER A 140 16.59 -9.69 -15.65
C SER A 140 15.18 -9.97 -16.14
N ARG A 141 14.33 -10.31 -15.19
CA ARG A 141 12.91 -10.54 -15.39
C ARG A 141 12.14 -9.80 -14.32
N PHE A 142 10.94 -9.34 -14.66
CA PHE A 142 10.00 -8.86 -13.66
C PHE A 142 8.83 -9.84 -13.53
N THR A 143 8.21 -9.83 -12.36
CA THR A 143 6.99 -10.56 -12.05
C THR A 143 6.13 -9.62 -11.21
N VAL A 144 4.84 -9.54 -11.50
CA VAL A 144 3.88 -8.89 -10.62
C VAL A 144 3.22 -9.96 -9.79
N ILE A 145 3.31 -9.83 -8.47
CA ILE A 145 2.82 -10.82 -7.50
C ILE A 145 1.75 -10.14 -6.65
N THR A 146 0.65 -10.85 -6.44
CA THR A 146 -0.38 -10.43 -5.50
C THR A 146 -0.82 -11.62 -4.65
N PRO A 147 -1.09 -11.42 -3.36
CA PRO A 147 -1.77 -12.40 -2.53
C PRO A 147 -3.08 -12.90 -3.15
N ARG A 148 -3.37 -14.18 -3.00
CA ARG A 148 -4.70 -14.74 -3.27
C ARG A 148 -5.44 -14.92 -1.94
N TYR A 149 -6.60 -14.29 -1.82
CA TYR A 149 -7.46 -14.41 -0.64
C TYR A 149 -8.28 -15.71 -0.71
N GLU A 150 -7.73 -16.79 -0.16
CA GLU A 150 -8.44 -18.06 0.01
C GLU A 150 -8.66 -18.33 1.51
N PRO A 151 -9.89 -18.65 1.96
CA PRO A 151 -10.23 -18.76 3.38
C PRO A 151 -9.44 -19.83 4.17
N TYR A 152 -8.75 -20.74 3.49
CA TYR A 152 -8.06 -21.89 4.10
C TYR A 152 -6.64 -22.10 3.56
N SER A 153 -6.08 -21.10 2.86
CA SER A 153 -4.73 -21.18 2.30
C SER A 153 -3.93 -19.95 2.68
N THR A 154 -2.90 -20.17 3.50
CA THR A 154 -1.98 -19.13 3.98
C THR A 154 -0.98 -18.69 2.91
N ALA A 155 -0.85 -19.41 1.80
CA ALA A 155 0.29 -19.29 0.90
C ALA A 155 -0.04 -19.50 -0.58
N SER A 156 -1.06 -18.80 -1.10
CA SER A 156 -1.27 -18.73 -2.54
C SER A 156 -1.06 -17.31 -3.06
N VAL A 157 -0.29 -17.21 -4.15
CA VAL A 157 -0.07 -15.97 -4.91
C VAL A 157 -0.68 -16.11 -6.30
N ARG A 158 -1.07 -14.97 -6.86
CA ARG A 158 -1.50 -14.83 -8.25
C ARG A 158 -0.60 -13.83 -8.98
N PHE A 159 -0.60 -13.88 -10.30
CA PHE A 159 0.24 -13.01 -11.12
C PHE A 159 -0.63 -11.94 -11.78
N GLY A 160 -0.89 -10.86 -11.05
CA GLY A 160 -1.90 -9.87 -11.42
C GLY A 160 -1.79 -8.58 -10.63
N LEU A 161 -2.77 -7.70 -10.79
CA LEU A 161 -2.89 -6.47 -10.01
C LEU A 161 -3.99 -6.60 -8.95
N GLU A 162 -3.89 -5.81 -7.89
CA GLU A 162 -4.95 -5.61 -6.91
C GLU A 162 -5.45 -4.17 -6.99
N ASP A 163 -6.75 -3.99 -6.86
CA ASP A 163 -7.34 -2.67 -6.69
C ASP A 163 -7.31 -2.32 -5.19
N GLU A 164 -6.74 -1.18 -4.83
CA GLU A 164 -6.74 -0.73 -3.42
C GLU A 164 -8.15 -0.45 -2.90
N SER A 165 -9.12 -0.25 -3.80
CA SER A 165 -10.54 -0.11 -3.46
C SER A 165 -11.18 -1.40 -2.96
N THR A 166 -10.45 -2.53 -2.92
CA THR A 166 -10.91 -3.76 -2.24
C THR A 166 -10.70 -3.71 -0.73
N LYS A 167 -9.91 -2.75 -0.24
CA LYS A 167 -9.50 -2.59 1.16
C LYS A 167 -10.21 -1.40 1.81
N LEU A 168 -10.28 -1.43 3.13
CA LEU A 168 -10.84 -0.33 3.93
C LEU A 168 -9.84 0.83 4.00
N ASN A 169 -10.30 2.04 3.70
CA ASN A 169 -9.45 3.22 3.74
C ASN A 169 -9.54 3.96 5.07
N LEU A 170 -8.43 3.95 5.81
CA LEU A 170 -8.35 4.51 7.16
C LEU A 170 -8.64 6.01 7.19
N ASN A 171 -8.18 6.75 6.19
CA ASN A 171 -8.36 8.20 6.11
C ASN A 171 -9.79 8.61 5.75
N THR A 172 -10.68 7.66 5.48
CA THR A 172 -12.11 7.90 5.21
C THR A 172 -13.04 7.43 6.32
N LEU A 173 -12.51 6.90 7.42
CA LEU A 173 -13.32 6.33 8.50
C LEU A 173 -14.21 7.37 9.18
N SER A 174 -13.74 8.61 9.35
CA SER A 174 -14.54 9.70 9.92
C SER A 174 -15.79 10.05 9.11
N LEU A 175 -15.85 9.65 7.82
CA LEU A 175 -17.08 9.78 7.02
C LEU A 175 -18.15 8.78 7.45
N ALA A 176 -17.78 7.62 8.00
CA ALA A 176 -18.72 6.60 8.42
C ALA A 176 -19.60 7.07 9.60
N ASP A 177 -19.02 7.87 10.51
CA ASP A 177 -19.74 8.44 11.66
C ASP A 177 -20.85 9.43 11.25
N GLN A 178 -20.77 9.97 10.03
CA GLN A 178 -21.84 10.84 9.49
C GLN A 178 -23.09 10.05 9.08
N TYR A 179 -22.94 8.75 8.78
CA TYR A 179 -24.01 7.89 8.28
C TYR A 179 -24.58 6.95 9.34
N ALA A 180 -23.77 6.58 10.33
CA ALA A 180 -24.18 5.73 11.45
C ALA A 180 -23.47 6.19 12.72
N GLU A 181 -24.18 6.17 13.85
CA GLU A 181 -23.58 6.37 15.17
C GLU A 181 -22.46 5.34 15.39
N ASP A 182 -21.27 5.80 15.78
CA ASP A 182 -20.05 4.97 15.91
C ASP A 182 -19.71 4.12 14.66
N GLY A 183 -20.08 4.59 13.47
CA GLY A 183 -19.87 3.88 12.21
C GLY A 183 -18.39 3.52 11.99
N ALA A 184 -17.47 4.43 12.30
CA ALA A 184 -16.04 4.23 12.14
C ALA A 184 -15.52 3.11 13.04
N ARG A 185 -15.90 3.12 14.33
CA ARG A 185 -15.55 2.08 15.29
C ARG A 185 -16.10 0.73 14.85
N ARG A 186 -17.36 0.64 14.44
CA ARG A 186 -17.97 -0.61 13.99
C ARG A 186 -17.27 -1.21 12.78
N LEU A 187 -16.82 -0.38 11.82
CA LEU A 187 -16.03 -0.84 10.69
C LEU A 187 -14.68 -1.42 11.11
N LEU A 188 -13.98 -0.77 12.04
CA LEU A 188 -12.72 -1.26 12.60
C LEU A 188 -12.90 -2.55 13.39
N MET A 189 -13.98 -2.67 14.17
CA MET A 189 -14.30 -3.88 14.95
C MET A 189 -14.52 -5.14 14.10
N GLY A 190 -14.67 -4.98 12.78
CA GLY A 190 -14.61 -6.11 11.86
C GLY A 190 -13.23 -6.76 11.78
N LEU A 191 -12.15 -5.98 11.95
CA LEU A 191 -10.80 -6.49 11.82
C LEU A 191 -10.52 -7.59 12.86
N PRO A 192 -9.79 -8.64 12.46
CA PRO A 192 -9.53 -9.77 13.34
C PRO A 192 -8.62 -9.33 14.50
N GLY A 193 -8.96 -9.73 15.73
CA GLY A 193 -8.24 -9.30 16.94
C GLY A 193 -8.45 -7.83 17.33
N MET A 194 -9.36 -7.09 16.70
CA MET A 194 -9.66 -5.71 17.08
C MET A 194 -10.43 -5.64 18.39
N THR A 195 -10.08 -4.68 19.24
CA THR A 195 -10.79 -4.36 20.48
C THR A 195 -11.32 -2.93 20.42
N GLU A 196 -12.35 -2.60 21.21
CA GLU A 196 -12.89 -1.23 21.28
C GLU A 196 -11.82 -0.22 21.67
N GLN A 197 -10.92 -0.59 22.57
CA GLN A 197 -9.80 0.24 22.99
C GLN A 197 -8.83 0.55 21.85
N ILE A 198 -8.47 -0.45 21.04
CA ILE A 198 -7.59 -0.23 19.89
C ILE A 198 -8.34 0.56 18.81
N ALA A 199 -9.61 0.25 18.55
CA ALA A 199 -10.41 0.97 17.57
C ALA A 199 -10.53 2.46 17.92
N ASP A 200 -10.89 2.79 19.17
CA ASP A 200 -10.98 4.17 19.64
C ASP A 200 -9.60 4.86 19.58
N ALA A 201 -8.52 4.19 19.99
CA ALA A 201 -7.16 4.76 19.90
C ALA A 201 -6.69 5.00 18.45
N ILE A 202 -7.12 4.18 17.49
CA ILE A 202 -6.86 4.41 16.06
C ILE A 202 -7.64 5.64 15.56
N LEU A 203 -8.88 5.82 16.02
CA LEU A 203 -9.69 6.97 15.62
C LEU A 203 -9.15 8.28 16.21
N ASP A 204 -8.76 8.30 17.50
CA ASP A 204 -8.12 9.43 18.19
C ASP A 204 -6.75 9.77 17.58
N TRP A 205 -6.08 8.79 16.97
CA TRP A 205 -4.84 9.06 16.25
C TRP A 205 -5.08 9.87 14.97
N ILE A 206 -6.27 9.78 14.36
CA ILE A 206 -6.56 10.26 12.99
C ILE A 206 -7.37 11.56 13.00
N ASP A 207 -8.26 11.78 13.95
CA ASP A 207 -9.07 12.99 14.02
C ASP A 207 -8.26 14.23 14.44
N GLU A 208 -8.86 15.41 14.31
CA GLU A 208 -8.12 16.67 14.45
C GLU A 208 -8.17 17.27 15.87
N ASP A 209 -9.02 16.73 16.73
CA ASP A 209 -9.18 17.21 18.10
C ASP A 209 -8.21 16.52 19.06
N ASP A 210 -8.29 16.87 20.35
CA ASP A 210 -7.48 16.28 21.42
C ASP A 210 -8.41 15.68 22.50
N ASP A 211 -9.70 15.45 22.16
CA ASP A 211 -10.72 14.98 23.09
C ASP A 211 -10.81 13.44 23.01
N PRO A 212 -10.27 12.69 24.00
CA PRO A 212 -10.19 11.24 23.88
C PRO A 212 -11.57 10.59 23.85
N ARG A 213 -11.75 9.61 22.96
CA ARG A 213 -12.91 8.71 22.97
C ARG A 213 -12.96 7.87 24.25
N GLU A 214 -14.08 7.18 24.48
CA GLU A 214 -14.36 6.41 25.70
C GLU A 214 -13.20 5.49 26.12
N ASN A 215 -12.62 4.74 25.18
CA ASN A 215 -11.46 3.88 25.42
C ASN A 215 -10.21 4.34 24.64
N GLY A 216 -10.23 5.58 24.15
CA GLY A 216 -9.23 6.13 23.26
C GLY A 216 -7.94 6.57 23.95
N ALA A 217 -7.09 7.24 23.18
CA ALA A 217 -5.81 7.73 23.65
C ALA A 217 -5.38 8.94 22.81
N GLU A 218 -5.13 10.04 23.50
CA GLU A 218 -4.74 11.33 22.91
C GLU A 218 -3.36 11.78 23.39
N ILE A 219 -3.03 13.05 23.15
CA ILE A 219 -1.77 13.68 23.54
C ILE A 219 -1.33 13.39 24.98
N ASP A 220 -2.26 13.40 25.95
CA ASP A 220 -1.96 13.14 27.36
C ASP A 220 -1.38 11.73 27.59
N TYR A 221 -1.89 10.74 26.84
CA TYR A 221 -1.38 9.39 26.89
C TYR A 221 0.00 9.30 26.20
N TYR A 222 0.11 9.74 24.95
CA TYR A 222 1.34 9.56 24.16
C TYR A 222 2.53 10.38 24.69
N ALA A 223 2.28 11.56 25.26
CA ALA A 223 3.32 12.39 25.87
C ALA A 223 3.88 11.77 27.16
N SER A 224 3.12 10.89 27.82
CA SER A 224 3.54 10.19 29.04
C SER A 224 4.51 9.02 28.77
N LEU A 225 4.60 8.56 27.52
CA LEU A 225 5.48 7.46 27.12
C LEU A 225 6.96 7.88 27.16
N VAL A 226 7.87 6.90 27.05
CA VAL A 226 9.33 7.15 27.07
C VAL A 226 9.98 6.47 25.85
N PRO A 227 10.46 7.23 24.86
CA PRO A 227 10.30 8.68 24.69
C PRO A 227 8.84 9.07 24.39
N GLY A 228 8.40 10.20 24.92
CA GLY A 228 7.06 10.73 24.64
C GLY A 228 6.97 11.29 23.23
N TYR A 229 5.80 11.15 22.61
CA TYR A 229 5.50 11.68 21.29
C TYR A 229 4.06 12.20 21.23
N ALA A 230 3.70 12.87 20.14
CA ALA A 230 2.36 13.37 19.90
C ALA A 230 1.61 12.44 18.94
N PRO A 231 0.28 12.32 19.08
CA PRO A 231 -0.55 11.74 18.05
C PRO A 231 -0.47 12.57 16.75
N ARG A 232 -0.92 11.96 15.67
CA ARG A 232 -0.79 12.54 14.32
C ARG A 232 -1.74 13.69 14.10
N ASN A 233 -2.93 13.59 14.69
CA ASN A 233 -4.11 14.43 14.56
C ASN A 233 -4.40 14.82 13.11
N GLY A 234 -4.55 13.80 12.27
CA GLY A 234 -4.78 13.98 10.84
C GLY A 234 -4.58 12.70 10.03
N PRO A 235 -4.65 12.81 8.69
CA PRO A 235 -4.58 11.65 7.81
C PRO A 235 -3.22 10.95 7.92
N LEU A 236 -3.29 9.62 8.03
CA LEU A 236 -2.13 8.74 8.02
C LEU A 236 -1.37 8.86 6.69
N GLN A 237 -0.04 8.76 6.76
CA GLN A 237 0.83 8.75 5.58
C GLN A 237 1.26 7.34 5.17
N THR A 238 1.29 6.43 6.15
CA THR A 238 1.69 5.03 5.98
C THR A 238 0.84 4.15 6.88
N VAL A 239 0.57 2.90 6.46
CA VAL A 239 -0.19 1.95 7.27
C VAL A 239 0.61 1.55 8.53
N GLU A 240 1.95 1.59 8.44
CA GLU A 240 2.89 1.30 9.54
C GLU A 240 2.81 2.30 10.69
N GLU A 241 2.21 3.47 10.46
CA GLU A 241 1.99 4.46 11.50
C GLU A 241 1.07 3.94 12.61
N LEU A 242 0.23 2.94 12.31
CA LEU A 242 -0.56 2.24 13.31
C LEU A 242 0.28 1.59 14.41
N LEU A 243 1.57 1.30 14.19
CA LEU A 243 2.47 0.78 15.23
C LEU A 243 2.80 1.81 16.33
N LEU A 244 2.48 3.08 16.12
CA LEU A 244 2.59 4.13 17.13
C LEU A 244 1.29 4.28 17.93
N VAL A 245 0.20 3.66 17.49
CA VAL A 245 -1.07 3.71 18.19
C VAL A 245 -1.01 2.78 19.41
N ARG A 246 -1.66 3.21 20.47
CA ARG A 246 -1.78 2.44 21.72
C ARG A 246 -2.25 1.00 21.45
N ASP A 247 -1.57 0.04 22.06
CA ASP A 247 -1.91 -1.38 22.08
C ASP A 247 -1.95 -2.07 20.70
N VAL A 248 -1.39 -1.43 19.65
CA VAL A 248 -1.19 -2.06 18.34
C VAL A 248 0.17 -2.76 18.28
N TRP A 249 0.13 -4.08 18.04
CA TRP A 249 1.33 -4.91 17.96
C TRP A 249 1.71 -5.24 16.50
N PRO A 250 3.01 -5.38 16.17
CA PRO A 250 3.45 -5.76 14.83
C PRO A 250 2.77 -7.02 14.27
N GLU A 251 2.49 -7.99 15.13
CA GLU A 251 1.84 -9.25 14.79
C GLU A 251 0.40 -9.04 14.28
N MET A 252 -0.32 -8.05 14.83
CA MET A 252 -1.65 -7.69 14.36
C MET A 252 -1.60 -7.03 12.98
N LEU A 253 -0.62 -6.15 12.76
CA LEU A 253 -0.49 -5.39 11.52
C LEU A 253 0.02 -6.24 10.35
N PHE A 254 1.04 -7.06 10.58
CA PHE A 254 1.73 -7.82 9.53
C PHE A 254 1.34 -9.31 9.49
N GLY A 255 0.81 -9.87 10.59
CA GLY A 255 0.51 -11.30 10.68
C GLY A 255 1.76 -12.17 10.47
N SER A 256 1.57 -13.32 9.81
CA SER A 256 2.67 -14.26 9.49
C SER A 256 3.51 -13.85 8.30
N ASP A 257 3.03 -12.94 7.45
CA ASP A 257 3.71 -12.48 6.23
C ASP A 257 4.32 -11.10 6.47
N ALA A 258 5.40 -11.07 7.25
CA ALA A 258 6.03 -9.83 7.71
C ALA A 258 6.57 -8.99 6.55
N ASN A 259 7.04 -9.63 5.47
CA ASN A 259 7.56 -8.95 4.30
C ASN A 259 6.51 -8.68 3.20
N ARG A 260 5.26 -9.10 3.43
CA ARG A 260 4.08 -8.88 2.58
C ARG A 260 4.22 -9.41 1.16
N ASN A 261 4.98 -10.48 0.96
CA ASN A 261 5.20 -11.06 -0.35
C ASN A 261 4.15 -12.13 -0.73
N GLY A 262 3.22 -12.43 0.18
CA GLY A 262 2.15 -13.42 0.03
C GLY A 262 2.59 -14.87 0.22
N LEU A 263 3.84 -15.11 0.66
CA LEU A 263 4.48 -16.41 0.83
C LEU A 263 5.16 -16.49 2.20
N PRO A 264 4.85 -17.48 3.03
CA PRO A 264 5.55 -17.67 4.30
C PRO A 264 7.00 -18.09 4.06
N ASP A 265 7.93 -17.29 4.55
CA ASP A 265 9.37 -17.57 4.48
C ASP A 265 9.87 -18.30 5.73
N ALA A 266 10.97 -19.06 5.60
CA ALA A 266 11.56 -19.81 6.72
C ALA A 266 12.04 -18.92 7.89
N ASN A 267 12.22 -17.62 7.64
CA ASN A 267 12.65 -16.64 8.65
C ASN A 267 11.47 -15.85 9.23
N GLU A 268 10.24 -16.12 8.80
CA GLU A 268 9.04 -15.47 9.30
C GLU A 268 8.43 -16.29 10.46
N PRO A 269 7.77 -15.61 11.42
CA PRO A 269 7.14 -16.30 12.53
C PRO A 269 6.08 -17.25 11.99
N THR A 270 6.28 -18.55 12.24
CA THR A 270 5.34 -19.59 11.81
C THR A 270 4.00 -19.36 12.49
N GLU A 271 2.89 -19.70 11.83
CA GLU A 271 1.52 -19.65 12.39
C GLU A 271 1.44 -20.27 13.80
N ALA A 272 2.16 -21.37 14.05
CA ALA A 272 2.26 -22.02 15.37
C ALA A 272 3.03 -21.22 16.44
N LEU A 273 3.94 -20.33 16.04
CA LEU A 273 4.64 -19.40 16.94
C LEU A 273 3.78 -18.18 17.22
N LEU A 274 3.04 -17.70 16.21
CA LEU A 274 2.10 -16.59 16.39
C LEU A 274 0.90 -16.99 17.23
N ALA A 275 0.37 -18.21 17.09
CA ALA A 275 -0.71 -18.75 17.93
C ALA A 275 -0.37 -18.86 19.44
N GLN A 276 0.89 -18.66 19.82
CA GLN A 276 1.30 -18.54 21.24
C GLN A 276 1.24 -17.09 21.76
N SER A 277 1.03 -16.11 20.88
CA SER A 277 0.79 -14.72 21.23
C SER A 277 -0.68 -14.53 21.56
N GLU A 278 -0.97 -13.90 22.71
CA GLU A 278 -2.34 -13.52 23.08
C GLU A 278 -2.97 -12.52 22.11
N ALA A 279 -2.15 -11.83 21.31
CA ALA A 279 -2.57 -10.88 20.29
C ALA A 279 -2.91 -11.53 18.93
N PHE A 280 -2.63 -12.83 18.76
CA PHE A 280 -2.88 -13.52 17.50
C PHE A 280 -4.19 -14.30 17.55
N ASP A 281 -5.13 -13.91 16.71
CA ASP A 281 -6.28 -14.71 16.34
C ASP A 281 -5.92 -15.52 15.08
N GLU A 282 -6.33 -16.80 15.02
CA GLU A 282 -6.11 -17.69 13.86
C GLU A 282 -6.70 -17.11 12.56
N SER A 283 -7.63 -16.15 12.68
CA SER A 283 -8.14 -15.37 11.55
C SER A 283 -7.19 -14.28 11.03
N ILE A 284 -6.12 -13.92 11.77
CA ILE A 284 -5.06 -12.93 11.44
C ILE A 284 -3.94 -13.58 10.60
N ASN A 285 -4.30 -14.40 9.62
CA ASN A 285 -3.30 -15.16 8.86
C ASN A 285 -2.43 -14.28 7.91
N ARG A 286 -2.75 -13.00 7.71
CA ARG A 286 -1.96 -12.05 6.87
C ARG A 286 -1.85 -10.62 7.44
N GLY A 287 -2.30 -10.41 8.68
CA GLY A 287 -2.31 -9.09 9.34
C GLY A 287 -3.32 -8.08 8.78
N TRP A 288 -3.54 -6.98 9.51
CA TRP A 288 -4.44 -5.91 9.09
C TRP A 288 -4.00 -5.20 7.81
N ALA A 289 -2.70 -5.17 7.49
CA ALA A 289 -2.18 -4.55 6.28
C ALA A 289 -2.72 -5.19 4.98
N ALA A 290 -3.23 -6.42 5.04
CA ALA A 290 -3.91 -7.06 3.93
C ALA A 290 -5.31 -6.48 3.65
N TYR A 291 -5.92 -5.82 4.64
CA TYR A 291 -7.30 -5.34 4.58
C TYR A 291 -7.43 -3.81 4.62
N LEU A 292 -6.32 -3.12 4.93
CA LEU A 292 -6.27 -1.68 5.11
C LEU A 292 -5.49 -1.00 3.98
N THR A 293 -5.91 0.22 3.63
CA THR A 293 -5.22 1.06 2.67
C THR A 293 -5.35 2.53 3.04
N LEU A 294 -4.55 3.37 2.38
CA LEU A 294 -4.67 4.83 2.41
C LEU A 294 -5.00 5.40 1.03
N TRP A 295 -5.02 4.55 0.00
CA TRP A 295 -4.95 4.97 -1.41
C TRP A 295 -6.20 4.62 -2.23
N SER A 296 -7.23 4.01 -1.63
CA SER A 296 -8.43 3.64 -2.40
C SER A 296 -9.11 4.86 -2.98
N LYS A 297 -9.26 4.84 -4.30
CA LYS A 297 -9.72 5.99 -5.06
C LYS A 297 -10.23 5.56 -6.42
N GLU A 298 -11.42 6.05 -6.77
CA GLU A 298 -12.03 5.81 -8.06
C GLU A 298 -12.25 7.13 -8.79
N THR A 299 -12.03 7.13 -10.11
CA THR A 299 -12.33 8.29 -10.95
C THR A 299 -13.84 8.51 -11.06
N ASN A 300 -14.30 9.72 -10.76
CA ASN A 300 -15.71 10.11 -10.93
C ASN A 300 -15.98 10.67 -12.34
N LEU A 301 -15.42 10.00 -13.35
CA LEU A 301 -15.57 10.35 -14.75
C LEU A 301 -16.38 9.25 -15.47
N ARG A 302 -17.07 9.66 -16.52
CA ARG A 302 -17.71 8.75 -17.47
C ARG A 302 -16.63 8.01 -18.27
N PRO A 303 -16.98 6.88 -18.93
CA PRO A 303 -16.05 6.16 -19.81
C PRO A 303 -15.42 7.00 -20.92
N ASP A 304 -16.07 8.09 -21.33
CA ASP A 304 -15.58 9.05 -22.33
C ASP A 304 -14.69 10.17 -21.74
N GLY A 305 -14.45 10.18 -20.43
CA GLY A 305 -13.66 11.17 -19.70
C GLY A 305 -14.42 12.43 -19.29
N ARG A 306 -15.71 12.57 -19.63
CA ARG A 306 -16.56 13.68 -19.13
C ARG A 306 -16.91 13.46 -17.66
N LYS A 307 -17.34 14.52 -16.96
CA LYS A 307 -17.84 14.39 -15.58
C LYS A 307 -19.14 13.59 -15.56
N LYS A 308 -19.34 12.77 -14.52
CA LYS A 308 -20.63 12.12 -14.28
C LYS A 308 -21.72 13.16 -13.99
N ILE A 309 -22.96 12.84 -14.36
CA ILE A 309 -24.13 13.67 -14.10
C ILE A 309 -24.36 13.71 -12.59
N ASP A 310 -24.41 14.90 -12.01
CA ASP A 310 -24.76 15.05 -10.60
C ASP A 310 -26.28 14.93 -10.42
N LEU A 311 -26.71 13.84 -9.79
CA LEU A 311 -28.12 13.60 -9.47
C LEU A 311 -28.66 14.59 -8.44
N ASN A 312 -27.78 15.24 -7.67
CA ASN A 312 -28.14 16.20 -6.64
C ASN A 312 -28.16 17.66 -7.11
N GLN A 313 -28.02 17.92 -8.41
CA GLN A 313 -28.10 19.27 -8.96
C GLN A 313 -29.45 19.95 -8.74
N ASP A 314 -29.46 21.29 -8.79
CA ASP A 314 -30.62 22.12 -8.45
C ASP A 314 -31.59 22.32 -9.63
N ASP A 315 -31.06 22.31 -10.87
CA ASP A 315 -31.84 22.53 -12.08
C ASP A 315 -32.37 21.20 -12.64
N MET A 316 -33.68 20.99 -12.49
CA MET A 316 -34.37 19.77 -12.96
C MET A 316 -34.47 19.71 -14.49
N GLN A 317 -34.48 20.86 -15.19
CA GLN A 317 -34.49 20.88 -16.65
C GLN A 317 -33.15 20.36 -17.18
N THR A 318 -32.05 20.94 -16.68
CA THR A 318 -30.70 20.51 -17.04
C THR A 318 -30.48 19.03 -16.68
N LEU A 319 -30.91 18.60 -15.49
CA LEU A 319 -30.83 17.19 -15.09
C LEU A 319 -31.58 16.26 -16.04
N PHE A 320 -32.80 16.63 -16.42
CA PHE A 320 -33.61 15.82 -17.34
C PHE A 320 -32.97 15.69 -18.73
N ASP A 321 -32.48 16.80 -19.26
CA ASP A 321 -31.84 16.86 -20.58
C ASP A 321 -30.54 16.04 -20.60
N GLU A 322 -29.69 16.19 -19.58
CA GLU A 322 -28.44 15.42 -19.44
C GLU A 322 -28.69 13.91 -19.31
N LEU A 323 -29.72 13.51 -18.54
CA LEU A 323 -30.06 12.10 -18.36
C LEU A 323 -30.66 11.50 -19.63
N THR A 324 -31.46 12.27 -20.38
CA THR A 324 -32.06 11.81 -21.64
C THR A 324 -31.01 11.71 -22.75
N GLU A 325 -30.01 12.60 -22.76
CA GLU A 325 -28.84 12.47 -23.64
C GLU A 325 -28.02 11.22 -23.28
N ALA A 326 -27.74 11.00 -21.99
CA ALA A 326 -26.93 9.87 -21.54
C ALA A 326 -27.62 8.51 -21.70
N PHE A 327 -28.94 8.46 -21.55
CA PHE A 327 -29.74 7.24 -21.57
C PHE A 327 -30.81 7.29 -22.66
N SER A 328 -30.41 7.55 -23.91
CA SER A 328 -31.33 7.69 -25.05
C SER A 328 -32.27 6.49 -25.26
N ASP A 329 -31.82 5.29 -24.89
CA ASP A 329 -32.58 4.05 -25.04
C ASP A 329 -33.56 3.80 -23.87
N GLN A 330 -33.46 4.59 -22.79
CA GLN A 330 -34.23 4.42 -21.55
C GLN A 330 -34.82 5.76 -21.07
N PRO A 331 -35.75 6.38 -21.83
CA PRO A 331 -36.30 7.69 -21.50
C PRO A 331 -37.03 7.73 -20.15
N PHE A 332 -37.50 6.57 -19.67
CA PHE A 332 -38.18 6.47 -18.38
C PHE A 332 -37.23 6.68 -17.18
N TRP A 333 -35.91 6.46 -17.34
CA TRP A 333 -34.97 6.66 -16.25
C TRP A 333 -34.85 8.13 -15.87
N ALA A 334 -34.70 9.01 -16.87
CA ALA A 334 -34.65 10.45 -16.67
C ALA A 334 -35.93 10.96 -15.99
N LEU A 335 -37.09 10.51 -16.48
CA LEU A 335 -38.40 10.84 -15.90
C LEU A 335 -38.48 10.45 -14.42
N PHE A 336 -38.17 9.19 -14.10
CA PHE A 336 -38.29 8.70 -12.73
C PHE A 336 -37.35 9.43 -11.77
N ILE A 337 -36.09 9.62 -12.15
CA ILE A 337 -35.08 10.27 -11.30
C ILE A 337 -35.50 11.71 -10.94
N VAL A 338 -35.96 12.49 -11.93
CA VAL A 338 -36.40 13.87 -11.69
C VAL A 338 -37.65 13.92 -10.80
N LEU A 339 -38.64 13.05 -11.05
CA LEU A 339 -39.84 12.98 -10.23
C LEU A 339 -39.55 12.51 -8.80
N TYR A 340 -38.60 11.59 -8.64
CA TYR A 340 -38.11 11.16 -7.33
C TYR A 340 -37.44 12.33 -6.59
N ARG A 341 -36.61 13.14 -7.27
CA ARG A 341 -35.97 14.33 -6.70
C ARG A 341 -36.98 15.40 -6.25
N GLN A 342 -38.07 15.59 -7.00
CA GLN A 342 -39.11 16.57 -6.70
C GLN A 342 -40.09 16.14 -5.59
N ASN A 343 -40.38 14.84 -5.45
CA ASN A 343 -41.43 14.35 -4.55
C ASN A 343 -40.93 13.47 -3.39
N GLY A 344 -39.76 12.85 -3.53
CA GLY A 344 -39.18 11.94 -2.55
C GLY A 344 -39.78 10.53 -2.53
N PRO A 345 -39.27 9.67 -1.64
CA PRO A 345 -39.75 8.31 -1.49
C PRO A 345 -41.16 8.26 -0.89
N THR A 346 -41.97 7.28 -1.31
CA THR A 346 -43.29 6.97 -0.73
C THR A 346 -43.42 5.48 -0.42
N THR A 347 -44.24 5.15 0.58
CA THR A 347 -44.58 3.75 0.94
C THR A 347 -45.90 3.28 0.34
N SER A 348 -46.62 4.14 -0.36
CA SER A 348 -47.89 3.81 -1.01
C SER A 348 -47.72 2.71 -2.07
N GLU A 349 -48.79 1.95 -2.32
CA GLU A 349 -48.78 0.93 -3.36
C GLU A 349 -48.53 1.56 -4.74
N ALA A 350 -47.59 0.98 -5.48
CA ALA A 350 -47.24 1.46 -6.80
C ALA A 350 -48.27 1.02 -7.84
N THR A 351 -48.59 1.92 -8.76
CA THR A 351 -49.30 1.57 -9.99
C THR A 351 -48.31 0.97 -10.98
N LEU A 352 -48.68 -0.16 -11.59
CA LEU A 352 -47.84 -0.87 -12.57
C LEU A 352 -47.76 -0.15 -13.93
N ASP A 353 -48.77 0.68 -14.25
CA ASP A 353 -48.83 1.42 -15.50
C ASP A 353 -48.38 2.87 -15.31
N ILE A 354 -47.49 3.33 -16.21
CA ILE A 354 -47.07 4.73 -16.30
C ILE A 354 -48.15 5.50 -17.07
N PRO A 355 -48.80 6.50 -16.47
CA PRO A 355 -49.76 7.33 -17.18
C PRO A 355 -49.13 8.02 -18.39
N PRO A 356 -49.77 7.97 -19.58
CA PRO A 356 -49.22 8.58 -20.80
C PRO A 356 -49.09 10.11 -20.70
N GLU A 357 -49.77 10.76 -19.75
CA GLU A 357 -49.61 12.20 -19.51
C GLU A 357 -48.20 12.55 -19.02
N LEU A 358 -47.60 11.68 -18.20
CA LEU A 358 -46.26 11.89 -17.63
C LEU A 358 -45.14 11.70 -18.64
N THR A 359 -45.39 10.99 -19.73
CA THR A 359 -44.41 10.82 -20.83
C THR A 359 -44.52 11.91 -21.90
N GLN A 360 -45.62 12.67 -21.92
CA GLN A 360 -45.87 13.72 -22.92
C GLN A 360 -45.51 15.13 -22.42
N ALA A 361 -45.72 15.42 -21.14
CA ALA A 361 -45.42 16.73 -20.57
C ALA A 361 -45.01 16.60 -19.09
N ILE A 362 -43.72 16.73 -18.82
CA ILE A 362 -43.17 16.67 -17.46
C ILE A 362 -43.08 18.10 -16.92
N ASP A 363 -43.54 18.32 -15.68
CA ASP A 363 -43.31 19.57 -14.98
C ASP A 363 -41.89 19.63 -14.41
N LEU A 364 -40.98 20.22 -15.18
CA LEU A 364 -39.59 20.41 -14.79
C LEU A 364 -39.36 21.69 -13.96
N THR A 365 -40.43 22.47 -13.67
CA THR A 365 -40.33 23.69 -12.85
C THR A 365 -40.32 23.41 -11.35
N GLY A 366 -40.66 22.18 -10.95
CA GLY A 366 -40.64 21.75 -9.56
C GLY A 366 -39.23 21.77 -8.97
N LYS A 367 -39.07 22.38 -7.80
CA LYS A 367 -37.79 22.39 -7.07
C LYS A 367 -37.49 21.00 -6.47
N PRO A 368 -36.23 20.57 -6.42
CA PRO A 368 -35.85 19.34 -5.74
C PRO A 368 -36.17 19.45 -4.24
N LYS A 369 -36.83 18.43 -3.70
CA LYS A 369 -37.16 18.33 -2.26
C LYS A 369 -36.25 17.34 -1.52
N THR A 370 -35.76 16.32 -2.22
CA THR A 370 -35.06 15.19 -1.60
C THR A 370 -33.67 15.02 -2.19
N LYS A 371 -32.64 14.97 -1.33
CA LYS A 371 -31.26 14.64 -1.71
C LYS A 371 -31.04 13.13 -1.68
N LEU A 372 -30.34 12.64 -2.70
CA LEU A 372 -29.86 11.26 -2.77
C LEU A 372 -28.55 11.17 -2.00
N THR A 373 -28.44 10.20 -1.11
CA THR A 373 -27.20 9.90 -0.38
C THR A 373 -26.30 9.03 -1.24
N THR A 374 -26.89 8.06 -1.94
CA THR A 374 -26.21 7.18 -2.89
C THR A 374 -27.06 6.96 -4.12
N VAL A 375 -26.43 6.56 -5.24
CA VAL A 375 -27.16 6.16 -6.47
C VAL A 375 -28.07 4.96 -6.20
N LEU A 376 -27.72 4.14 -5.20
CA LEU A 376 -28.49 2.95 -4.81
C LEU A 376 -29.83 3.28 -4.15
N ASP A 377 -30.06 4.51 -3.68
CA ASP A 377 -31.33 4.94 -3.08
C ASP A 377 -32.49 4.91 -4.10
N LEU A 378 -32.18 4.79 -5.39
CA LEU A 378 -33.13 4.65 -6.47
C LEU A 378 -33.63 3.20 -6.65
N ILE A 379 -32.96 2.21 -6.06
CA ILE A 379 -33.31 0.79 -6.21
C ILE A 379 -34.58 0.50 -5.41
N ASP A 380 -35.58 -0.11 -6.07
CA ASP A 380 -36.94 -0.37 -5.55
C ASP A 380 -37.69 0.86 -5.00
N ALA A 381 -37.16 2.05 -5.27
CA ALA A 381 -37.74 3.29 -4.83
C ALA A 381 -39.14 3.48 -5.44
N LYS A 382 -40.01 4.19 -4.70
CA LYS A 382 -41.33 4.59 -5.18
C LYS A 382 -41.48 6.07 -4.98
N THR A 383 -42.14 6.77 -5.91
CA THR A 383 -42.41 8.21 -5.80
C THR A 383 -43.88 8.50 -6.07
N GLU A 384 -44.51 9.34 -5.25
CA GLU A 384 -45.88 9.78 -5.45
C GLU A 384 -45.87 11.08 -6.25
N VAL A 385 -46.55 11.08 -7.40
CA VAL A 385 -46.64 12.22 -8.31
C VAL A 385 -48.09 12.66 -8.39
N THR A 386 -48.29 13.98 -8.32
CA THR A 386 -49.62 14.58 -8.46
C THR A 386 -49.76 15.11 -9.88
N ILE A 387 -50.61 14.48 -10.67
CA ILE A 387 -50.91 14.89 -12.05
C ILE A 387 -52.10 15.86 -12.01
N PRO A 388 -51.99 17.06 -12.59
CA PRO A 388 -53.13 17.97 -12.74
C PRO A 388 -54.11 17.39 -13.77
N GLY A 389 -55.32 17.02 -13.34
CA GLY A 389 -56.39 16.57 -14.24
C GLY A 389 -57.26 17.73 -14.76
N GLU A 390 -57.97 17.49 -15.86
CA GLU A 390 -59.02 18.39 -16.33
C GLU A 390 -60.09 18.57 -15.23
N ASN A 391 -60.45 19.82 -14.93
CA ASN A 391 -61.39 20.25 -13.86
C ASN A 391 -60.83 20.35 -12.43
N ASN A 392 -59.54 20.67 -12.25
CA ASN A 392 -58.96 20.95 -10.93
C ASN A 392 -58.96 19.75 -9.96
N GLN A 393 -59.16 18.54 -10.49
CA GLN A 393 -59.04 17.29 -9.76
C GLN A 393 -57.66 16.72 -10.03
N SER A 394 -56.76 16.87 -9.06
CA SER A 394 -55.42 16.30 -9.13
C SER A 394 -55.48 14.80 -8.83
N ARG A 395 -54.90 13.98 -9.71
CA ARG A 395 -54.77 12.54 -9.50
C ARG A 395 -53.38 12.23 -8.94
N LYS A 396 -53.33 11.54 -7.80
CA LYS A 396 -52.10 10.98 -7.27
C LYS A 396 -51.81 9.64 -7.95
N VAL A 397 -50.59 9.48 -8.43
CA VAL A 397 -50.09 8.25 -9.06
C VAL A 397 -48.77 7.90 -8.40
N VAL A 398 -48.59 6.64 -8.06
CA VAL A 398 -47.35 6.16 -7.43
C VAL A 398 -46.54 5.40 -8.47
N LEU A 399 -45.38 5.93 -8.82
CA LEU A 399 -44.47 5.32 -9.78
C LEU A 399 -43.50 4.39 -9.06
N MET A 400 -43.26 3.22 -9.64
CA MET A 400 -42.20 2.32 -9.24
C MET A 400 -40.91 2.64 -9.99
N SER A 401 -39.78 2.49 -9.31
CA SER A 401 -38.46 2.63 -9.92
C SER A 401 -38.28 1.63 -11.06
N PRO A 402 -37.65 2.05 -12.18
CA PRO A 402 -37.18 1.11 -13.20
C PRO A 402 -36.00 0.26 -12.70
N PHE A 403 -35.38 0.64 -11.60
CA PHE A 403 -34.23 -0.01 -11.00
C PHE A 403 -34.71 -1.00 -9.93
N LEU A 404 -35.00 -2.22 -10.33
CA LEU A 404 -35.49 -3.26 -9.41
C LEU A 404 -34.33 -4.04 -8.78
N SER A 405 -34.48 -4.50 -7.54
CA SER A 405 -33.49 -5.36 -6.85
C SER A 405 -33.45 -6.81 -7.37
N VAL A 406 -33.67 -6.99 -8.68
CA VAL A 406 -33.62 -8.29 -9.35
C VAL A 406 -32.19 -8.51 -9.85
N PRO A 407 -31.45 -9.54 -9.38
CA PRO A 407 -30.04 -9.73 -9.71
C PRO A 407 -29.75 -9.72 -11.22
N GLU A 408 -30.60 -10.34 -12.03
CA GLU A 408 -30.45 -10.40 -13.49
C GLU A 408 -30.57 -9.01 -14.14
N LEU A 409 -31.45 -8.15 -13.62
CA LEU A 409 -31.61 -6.79 -14.11
C LEU A 409 -30.47 -5.89 -13.62
N MET A 410 -30.07 -6.03 -12.36
CA MET A 410 -28.97 -5.26 -11.75
C MET A 410 -27.67 -5.41 -12.54
N GLN A 411 -27.36 -6.61 -13.04
CA GLN A 411 -26.17 -6.84 -13.87
C GLN A 411 -26.16 -6.02 -15.16
N VAL A 412 -27.33 -5.60 -15.65
CA VAL A 412 -27.48 -4.82 -16.89
C VAL A 412 -27.53 -3.33 -16.60
N TYR A 413 -28.44 -2.89 -15.71
CA TYR A 413 -28.67 -1.46 -15.51
C TYR A 413 -27.63 -0.81 -14.58
N LEU A 414 -27.11 -1.52 -13.58
CA LEU A 414 -26.28 -0.92 -12.54
C LEU A 414 -24.95 -0.42 -13.08
N PRO A 415 -24.19 -1.19 -13.90
CA PRO A 415 -22.98 -0.67 -14.53
C PRO A 415 -23.28 0.56 -15.40
N LEU A 416 -24.32 0.48 -16.22
CA LEU A 416 -24.72 1.58 -17.12
C LEU A 416 -25.05 2.86 -16.34
N LEU A 417 -25.82 2.73 -15.26
CA LEU A 417 -26.17 3.84 -14.37
C LEU A 417 -24.91 4.40 -13.70
N MET A 418 -24.12 3.55 -13.04
CA MET A 418 -22.93 3.93 -12.27
C MET A 418 -21.83 4.54 -13.14
N ASP A 419 -21.75 4.21 -14.43
CA ASP A 419 -20.82 4.81 -15.38
C ASP A 419 -21.16 6.27 -15.72
N HIS A 420 -22.43 6.65 -15.66
CA HIS A 420 -22.91 7.95 -16.14
C HIS A 420 -23.29 8.94 -15.04
N VAL A 421 -23.75 8.46 -13.87
CA VAL A 421 -24.29 9.31 -12.81
C VAL A 421 -23.52 9.21 -11.50
N ALA A 422 -23.56 10.27 -10.70
CA ALA A 422 -23.01 10.36 -9.37
C ALA A 422 -23.88 11.26 -8.48
N VAL A 423 -23.72 11.15 -7.16
CA VAL A 423 -24.40 12.01 -6.17
C VAL A 423 -23.54 13.18 -5.70
N ASN A 424 -22.30 13.26 -6.19
CA ASN A 424 -21.35 14.32 -5.90
C ASN A 424 -20.57 14.71 -7.16
N THR A 425 -20.00 15.91 -7.14
CA THR A 425 -19.23 16.50 -8.24
C THR A 425 -17.71 16.40 -8.05
N SER A 426 -17.26 15.72 -7.00
CA SER A 426 -15.83 15.49 -6.76
C SER A 426 -15.24 14.75 -7.96
N PRO A 427 -14.04 15.11 -8.46
CA PRO A 427 -13.43 14.40 -9.59
C PRO A 427 -13.12 12.94 -9.24
N GLU A 428 -13.02 12.61 -7.96
CA GLU A 428 -12.62 11.31 -7.46
C GLU A 428 -13.44 10.91 -6.23
N ILE A 429 -13.74 9.62 -6.11
CA ILE A 429 -14.48 9.01 -5.00
C ILE A 429 -13.46 8.23 -4.17
N ILE A 430 -13.21 8.69 -2.94
CA ILE A 430 -12.22 8.09 -2.03
C ILE A 430 -12.96 7.15 -1.07
N GLY A 431 -12.36 6.01 -0.73
CA GLY A 431 -12.90 5.11 0.29
C GLY A 431 -14.07 4.22 -0.16
N ARG A 432 -14.50 4.31 -1.42
CA ARG A 432 -15.54 3.40 -1.95
C ARG A 432 -14.98 1.99 -2.10
N ILE A 433 -15.67 1.01 -1.52
CA ILE A 433 -15.24 -0.39 -1.56
C ILE A 433 -15.80 -1.10 -2.81
N ASN A 434 -14.92 -1.74 -3.57
CA ASN A 434 -15.24 -2.57 -4.72
C ASN A 434 -15.71 -3.96 -4.25
N VAL A 435 -17.03 -4.11 -4.09
CA VAL A 435 -17.64 -5.33 -3.57
C VAL A 435 -17.41 -6.59 -4.41
N ASN A 436 -17.09 -6.44 -5.70
CA ASN A 436 -16.87 -7.58 -6.60
C ASN A 436 -15.50 -8.23 -6.39
N GLN A 437 -14.54 -7.49 -5.85
CA GLN A 437 -13.15 -7.92 -5.66
C GLN A 437 -12.68 -7.87 -4.20
N ALA A 438 -13.45 -7.20 -3.33
CA ALA A 438 -13.18 -7.14 -1.90
C ALA A 438 -13.04 -8.55 -1.29
N PRO A 439 -12.04 -8.78 -0.43
CA PRO A 439 -11.94 -10.01 0.34
C PRO A 439 -13.22 -10.27 1.12
N ARG A 440 -13.60 -11.54 1.26
CA ARG A 440 -14.78 -11.94 2.03
C ARG A 440 -14.76 -11.37 3.44
N SER A 441 -13.59 -11.28 4.06
CA SER A 441 -13.42 -10.69 5.39
C SER A 441 -13.94 -9.25 5.42
N VAL A 442 -13.44 -8.39 4.52
CA VAL A 442 -13.89 -6.99 4.39
C VAL A 442 -15.41 -6.89 4.17
N LEU A 443 -15.97 -7.75 3.31
CA LEU A 443 -17.40 -7.78 3.04
C LEU A 443 -18.23 -8.22 4.26
N SER A 444 -17.75 -9.22 5.01
CA SER A 444 -18.46 -9.74 6.19
C SER A 444 -18.56 -8.71 7.31
N TRP A 445 -17.56 -7.84 7.43
CA TRP A 445 -17.53 -6.78 8.43
C TRP A 445 -18.56 -5.69 8.12
N MET A 446 -18.67 -5.30 6.84
CA MET A 446 -19.69 -4.34 6.42
C MET A 446 -21.11 -4.87 6.66
N ALA A 447 -21.37 -6.16 6.40
CA ALA A 447 -22.70 -6.73 6.63
C ALA A 447 -23.11 -6.72 8.12
N ALA A 448 -22.14 -6.89 9.03
CA ALA A 448 -22.39 -6.82 10.47
C ALA A 448 -22.72 -5.39 10.96
N THR A 449 -22.32 -4.35 10.22
CA THR A 449 -22.64 -2.95 10.55
C THR A 449 -24.06 -2.50 10.17
N THR A 450 -24.76 -3.27 9.34
CA THR A 450 -26.11 -2.94 8.82
C THR A 450 -27.27 -3.60 9.56
N THR A 451 -27.00 -4.37 10.61
CA THR A 451 -27.98 -4.94 11.55
C THR A 451 -27.90 -4.23 12.88
#